data_AF-A0A1F5Z7L5-F1
#
_entry.id   AF-A0A1F5Z7L5-F1
#
_cell.length_a   1.000
_cell.length_b   1.000
_cell.length_c   1.000
_cell.angle_alpha   90.00
_cell.angle_beta   90.00
_cell.angle_gamma   90.00
#
_symmetry.space_group_name_H-M   'P 1'
#
loop_
_entity.id
_entity.type
_entity.pdbx_description
1 polymer ?
#
loop_
_entity_poly.entity_id
_entity_poly.type
_entity_poly.pdbx_seq_one_letter_code
_entity_poly.pdbx_strand_id
1 'polypeptide(L)'
;MFTKTAKHSIMLVIALLLTYFWINHAILSNFSLQLTAFLIIFLILAHRLLKTQNFLLTESVISGISVVLITASTGGLASPFFFLNHFLLFELSLLLEPSIVITLTLSLMTLYIFSHRVAPSFHDLTLLLSFLFMTPIAYFTGNIYNRIKNQKKEIKVLSEKIENLEEELTHEELERLRREHFALPA
;
A
#
# COMPACT_ATOMS: atom_id res chain seq x y z
N MET A 1 7.41 2.21 15.27
CA MET A 1 7.49 2.43 13.81
C MET A 1 8.23 1.27 13.13
N PHE A 2 9.49 1.01 13.48
CA PHE A 2 10.28 -0.09 12.91
C PHE A 2 9.67 -1.49 13.04
N THR A 3 9.02 -1.81 14.17
CA THR A 3 8.43 -3.15 14.39
C THR A 3 7.25 -3.46 13.47
N LYS A 4 6.46 -2.45 13.07
CA LYS A 4 5.34 -2.62 12.14
C LYS A 4 5.83 -2.79 10.71
N THR A 5 6.73 -1.92 10.27
CA THR A 5 7.41 -2.02 8.97
C THR A 5 8.12 -3.37 8.83
N ALA A 6 8.85 -3.81 9.85
CA ALA A 6 9.53 -5.11 9.81
C ALA A 6 8.55 -6.27 9.63
N LYS A 7 7.41 -6.28 10.35
CA LYS A 7 6.37 -7.30 10.17
C LYS A 7 5.79 -7.30 8.75
N HIS A 8 5.46 -6.13 8.22
CA HIS A 8 4.93 -6.00 6.86
C HIS A 8 5.96 -6.44 5.81
N SER A 9 7.21 -6.02 5.94
CA SER A 9 8.32 -6.46 5.08
C SER A 9 8.49 -7.97 5.13
N ILE A 10 8.52 -8.59 6.32
CA ILE A 10 8.65 -10.05 6.46
C ILE A 10 7.48 -10.76 5.78
N MET A 11 6.25 -10.31 6.00
CA MET A 11 5.06 -10.91 5.39
C MET A 11 5.10 -10.80 3.86
N LEU A 12 5.53 -9.66 3.32
CA LEU A 12 5.71 -9.45 1.89
C LEU A 12 6.79 -10.36 1.31
N VAL A 13 7.95 -10.48 1.96
CA VAL A 13 9.01 -11.39 1.53
C VAL A 13 8.52 -12.84 1.53
N ILE A 14 7.81 -13.27 2.58
CA ILE A 14 7.22 -14.62 2.63
C ILE A 14 6.24 -14.83 1.48
N ALA A 15 5.38 -13.87 1.18
CA ALA A 15 4.44 -13.93 0.07
C ALA A 15 5.16 -14.06 -1.29
N LEU A 16 6.22 -13.28 -1.50
CA LEU A 16 7.04 -13.35 -2.72
C LEU A 16 7.83 -14.66 -2.82
N LEU A 17 8.32 -15.20 -1.70
CA LEU A 17 8.94 -16.53 -1.66
C LEU A 17 7.95 -17.64 -2.02
N LEU A 18 6.74 -17.61 -1.47
CA LEU A 18 5.66 -18.54 -1.84
C LEU A 18 5.35 -18.44 -3.35
N THR A 19 5.33 -17.21 -3.88
CA THR A 19 5.11 -16.96 -5.30
C THR A 19 6.26 -17.51 -6.15
N TYR A 20 7.52 -17.36 -5.69
CA TYR A 20 8.69 -17.97 -6.32
C TYR A 20 8.56 -19.49 -6.39
N PHE A 21 8.18 -20.16 -5.29
CA PHE A 21 7.95 -21.60 -5.29
C PHE A 21 6.83 -22.01 -6.25
N TRP A 22 5.74 -21.23 -6.30
CA TRP A 22 4.63 -21.48 -7.22
C TRP A 22 5.08 -21.45 -8.69
N ILE A 23 5.80 -20.40 -9.08
CA ILE A 23 6.20 -20.13 -10.47
C ILE A 23 7.23 -21.14 -11.00
N ASN A 24 8.09 -21.67 -10.12
CA ASN A 24 9.13 -22.63 -10.50
C ASN A 24 8.66 -24.10 -10.46
N HIS A 25 7.43 -24.36 -10.00
CA HIS A 25 6.89 -25.71 -9.94
C HIS A 25 6.11 -26.07 -11.21
N ALA A 26 6.52 -27.15 -11.90
CA ALA A 26 6.08 -27.53 -13.25
C ALA A 26 4.55 -27.65 -13.44
N ILE A 27 3.83 -28.10 -12.42
CA ILE A 27 2.36 -28.26 -12.47
C ILE A 27 1.64 -26.95 -12.11
N LEU A 28 2.06 -26.30 -11.01
CA LEU A 28 1.41 -25.12 -10.45
C LEU A 28 1.53 -23.91 -11.38
N SER A 29 2.66 -23.78 -12.09
CA SER A 29 2.91 -22.66 -13.00
C SER A 29 1.83 -22.54 -14.09
N ASN A 30 1.22 -23.64 -14.52
CA ASN A 30 0.15 -23.66 -15.53
C ASN A 30 -1.17 -23.04 -15.03
N PHE A 31 -1.33 -22.94 -13.70
CA PHE A 31 -2.52 -22.36 -13.06
C PHE A 31 -2.29 -20.92 -12.59
N SER A 32 -1.15 -20.31 -12.92
CA SER A 32 -0.78 -18.98 -12.43
C SER A 32 -1.76 -17.87 -12.87
N LEU A 33 -2.26 -17.95 -14.10
CA LEU A 33 -3.24 -16.98 -14.62
C LEU A 33 -4.61 -17.14 -13.92
N GLN A 34 -5.04 -18.38 -13.68
CA GLN A 34 -6.27 -18.70 -12.97
C GLN A 34 -6.18 -18.24 -11.51
N LEU A 35 -5.04 -18.49 -10.85
CA LEU A 35 -4.78 -18.00 -9.49
C LEU A 35 -4.78 -16.47 -9.44
N THR A 36 -4.16 -15.81 -10.42
CA THR A 36 -4.17 -14.34 -10.52
C THR A 36 -5.61 -13.81 -10.64
N ALA A 37 -6.42 -14.39 -11.53
CA ALA A 37 -7.81 -13.99 -11.71
C ALA A 37 -8.63 -14.19 -10.42
N PHE A 38 -8.45 -15.33 -9.74
CA PHE A 38 -9.08 -15.61 -8.46
C PHE A 38 -8.69 -14.59 -7.39
N LEU A 39 -7.39 -14.28 -7.28
CA LEU A 39 -6.87 -13.30 -6.31
C LEU A 39 -7.43 -11.90 -6.54
N ILE A 40 -7.54 -11.45 -7.80
CA ILE A 40 -8.11 -10.15 -8.15
C ILE A 40 -9.60 -10.09 -7.81
N ILE A 41 -10.38 -11.12 -8.18
CA ILE A 41 -11.81 -11.19 -7.83
C ILE A 41 -11.98 -11.19 -6.32
N PHE A 42 -11.18 -11.98 -5.61
CA PHE A 42 -11.18 -12.04 -4.16
C PHE A 42 -10.84 -10.67 -3.55
N LEU A 43 -9.85 -9.96 -4.09
CA LEU A 43 -9.47 -8.62 -3.62
C LEU A 43 -10.63 -7.62 -3.76
N ILE A 44 -11.29 -7.59 -4.92
CA ILE A 44 -12.45 -6.71 -5.16
C ILE A 44 -13.60 -7.04 -4.21
N LEU A 45 -13.91 -8.32 -4.04
CA LEU A 45 -15.00 -8.76 -3.17
C LEU A 45 -14.69 -8.47 -1.70
N ALA A 46 -13.48 -8.78 -1.26
CA ALA A 46 -13.03 -8.53 0.09
C ALA A 46 -12.97 -7.03 0.41
N HIS A 47 -12.50 -6.19 -0.51
CA HIS A 47 -12.52 -4.73 -0.34
C HIS A 47 -13.95 -4.19 -0.17
N ARG A 48 -14.92 -4.75 -0.91
CA ARG A 48 -16.33 -4.35 -0.81
C ARG A 48 -16.98 -4.79 0.51
N LEU A 49 -16.63 -5.98 1.00
CA LEU A 49 -17.29 -6.59 2.16
C LEU A 49 -16.60 -6.25 3.50
N LEU A 50 -15.28 -6.11 3.50
CA LEU A 50 -14.47 -5.97 4.71
C LEU A 50 -13.91 -4.53 4.81
N LYS A 51 -14.73 -3.57 5.26
CA LYS A 51 -14.31 -2.18 5.54
C LYS A 51 -13.44 -2.06 6.82
N THR A 52 -12.38 -2.85 6.96
CA THR A 52 -11.55 -2.86 8.18
C THR A 52 -10.16 -2.30 7.93
N GLN A 53 -9.58 -1.60 8.92
CA GLN A 53 -8.24 -0.99 8.82
C GLN A 53 -7.12 -1.99 8.54
N ASN A 54 -7.31 -3.28 8.84
CA ASN A 54 -6.33 -4.34 8.62
C ASN A 54 -6.31 -4.88 7.18
N PHE A 55 -7.23 -4.43 6.32
CA PHE A 55 -7.32 -4.91 4.95
C PHE A 55 -6.14 -4.46 4.08
N LEU A 56 -5.53 -3.31 4.37
CA LEU A 56 -4.44 -2.73 3.57
C LEU A 56 -3.22 -3.67 3.40
N LEU A 57 -2.85 -4.40 4.45
CA LEU A 57 -1.74 -5.36 4.38
C LEU A 57 -2.09 -6.55 3.49
N THR A 58 -3.31 -7.05 3.62
CA THR A 58 -3.82 -8.17 2.83
C THR A 58 -3.93 -7.77 1.36
N GLU A 59 -4.44 -6.58 1.09
CA GLU A 59 -4.54 -5.97 -0.24
C GLU A 59 -3.15 -5.87 -0.90
N SER A 60 -2.16 -5.34 -0.16
CA SER A 60 -0.79 -5.21 -0.65
C SER A 60 -0.13 -6.56 -0.95
N VAL A 61 -0.35 -7.57 -0.09
CA VAL A 61 0.18 -8.92 -0.28
C VAL A 61 -0.46 -9.58 -1.52
N ILE A 62 -1.77 -9.49 -1.65
CA ILE A 62 -2.50 -10.08 -2.79
C ILE A 62 -2.12 -9.37 -4.09
N SER A 63 -2.01 -8.05 -4.09
CA SER A 63 -1.55 -7.28 -5.27
C SER A 63 -0.14 -7.73 -5.66
N GLY A 64 0.78 -7.82 -4.70
CA GLY A 64 2.15 -8.26 -4.95
C GLY A 64 2.23 -9.66 -5.56
N ILE A 65 1.49 -10.63 -5.01
CA ILE A 65 1.42 -12.00 -5.56
C ILE A 65 0.85 -11.96 -6.98
N SER A 66 -0.25 -11.22 -7.20
CA SER A 66 -0.94 -11.16 -8.49
C SER A 66 -0.08 -10.55 -9.59
N VAL A 67 0.62 -9.45 -9.30
CA VAL A 67 1.53 -8.77 -10.22
C VAL A 67 2.72 -9.67 -10.58
N VAL A 68 3.30 -10.37 -9.61
CA VAL A 68 4.43 -11.27 -9.91
C VAL A 68 3.99 -12.49 -10.69
N LEU A 69 2.83 -13.08 -10.37
CA LEU A 69 2.28 -14.22 -11.12
C LEU A 69 1.96 -13.86 -12.57
N ILE A 70 1.28 -12.74 -12.81
CA ILE A 70 0.90 -12.35 -14.17
C ILE A 70 2.13 -12.05 -15.02
N THR A 71 3.11 -11.32 -14.47
CA THR A 71 4.32 -10.96 -15.20
C THR A 71 5.20 -12.18 -15.47
N ALA A 72 5.36 -13.08 -14.48
CA ALA A 72 6.08 -14.33 -14.69
C ALA A 72 5.41 -15.22 -15.75
N SER A 73 4.07 -15.30 -15.77
CA SER A 73 3.34 -16.15 -16.71
C SER A 73 3.30 -15.61 -18.15
N THR A 74 3.53 -14.30 -18.33
CA THR A 74 3.40 -13.60 -19.62
C THR A 74 4.73 -13.23 -20.27
N GLY A 75 5.85 -13.77 -19.79
CA GLY A 75 7.17 -13.55 -20.37
C GLY A 75 8.22 -12.91 -19.45
N GLY A 76 7.92 -12.76 -18.15
CA GLY A 76 8.88 -12.26 -17.17
C GLY A 76 9.27 -10.80 -17.43
N LEU A 77 10.58 -10.54 -17.58
CA LEU A 77 11.09 -9.19 -17.86
C LEU A 77 10.68 -8.66 -19.23
N ALA A 78 10.61 -9.53 -20.24
CA ALA A 78 10.18 -9.14 -21.59
C ALA A 78 8.65 -8.96 -21.72
N SER A 79 7.90 -9.18 -20.64
CA SER A 79 6.44 -9.06 -20.65
C SER A 79 6.02 -7.59 -20.81
N PRO A 80 5.05 -7.28 -21.69
CA PRO A 80 4.40 -5.97 -21.71
C PRO A 80 3.77 -5.57 -20.38
N PHE A 81 3.52 -6.52 -19.48
CA PHE A 81 2.99 -6.28 -18.14
C PHE A 81 4.07 -5.99 -17.09
N PHE A 82 5.36 -6.04 -17.44
CA PHE A 82 6.44 -5.84 -16.48
C PHE A 82 6.34 -4.50 -15.73
N PHE A 83 5.82 -3.46 -16.39
CA PHE A 83 5.57 -2.14 -15.78
C PHE A 83 4.65 -2.19 -14.54
N LEU A 84 3.83 -3.23 -14.39
CA LEU A 84 3.00 -3.44 -13.19
C LEU A 84 3.87 -3.60 -11.94
N ASN A 85 5.07 -4.16 -12.04
CA ASN A 85 5.98 -4.21 -10.90
C ASN A 85 6.44 -2.81 -10.47
N HIS A 86 6.60 -1.88 -11.41
CA HIS A 86 6.90 -0.49 -11.06
C HIS A 86 5.68 0.17 -10.40
N PHE A 87 4.47 -0.04 -10.92
CA PHE A 87 3.26 0.42 -10.24
C PHE A 87 3.11 -0.17 -8.84
N LEU A 88 3.47 -1.44 -8.65
CA LEU A 88 3.46 -2.10 -7.35
C LEU A 88 4.38 -1.40 -6.33
N LEU A 89 5.55 -0.89 -6.76
CA LEU A 89 6.41 -0.07 -5.90
C LEU A 89 5.66 1.17 -5.40
N PHE A 90 4.94 1.87 -6.28
CA PHE A 90 4.15 3.05 -5.90
C PHE A 90 2.95 2.67 -5.02
N GLU A 91 2.20 1.64 -5.40
CA GLU A 91 1.04 1.14 -4.67
C GLU A 91 1.40 0.84 -3.21
N LEU A 92 2.43 0.03 -2.96
CA LEU A 92 2.82 -0.33 -1.61
C LEU A 92 3.38 0.86 -0.82
N SER A 93 4.05 1.82 -1.49
CA SER A 93 4.51 3.05 -0.86
C SER A 93 3.37 3.92 -0.35
N LEU A 94 2.24 3.89 -1.04
CA LEU A 94 1.03 4.67 -0.73
C LEU A 94 0.12 3.97 0.28
N LEU A 95 -0.03 2.65 0.17
CA LEU A 95 -0.91 1.85 1.03
C LEU A 95 -0.29 1.57 2.41
N LEU A 96 1.02 1.30 2.44
CA LEU A 96 1.75 0.91 3.65
C LEU A 96 2.77 1.99 4.05
N GLU A 97 3.94 1.56 4.54
CA GLU A 97 5.06 2.42 4.87
C GLU A 97 6.00 2.58 3.66
N PRO A 98 6.47 3.80 3.33
CA PRO A 98 7.29 4.04 2.14
C PRO A 98 8.58 3.22 2.11
N SER A 99 9.17 2.92 3.27
CA SER A 99 10.38 2.10 3.39
C SER A 99 10.22 0.66 2.90
N ILE A 100 8.98 0.13 2.82
CA ILE A 100 8.72 -1.22 2.32
C ILE A 100 9.13 -1.36 0.86
N VAL A 101 9.08 -0.27 0.08
CA VAL A 101 9.48 -0.26 -1.32
C VAL A 101 10.92 -0.73 -1.50
N ILE A 102 11.82 -0.39 -0.57
CA ILE A 102 13.22 -0.85 -0.61
C ILE A 102 13.30 -2.37 -0.50
N THR A 103 12.55 -2.95 0.45
CA THR A 103 12.45 -4.40 0.61
C THR A 103 11.81 -5.05 -0.62
N LEU A 104 10.75 -4.46 -1.16
CA LEU A 104 10.06 -4.97 -2.35
C LEU A 104 11.00 -4.99 -3.55
N THR A 105 11.72 -3.90 -3.82
CA THR A 105 12.71 -3.79 -4.89
C THR A 105 13.75 -4.90 -4.80
N LEU A 106 14.38 -5.05 -3.63
CA LEU A 106 15.40 -6.10 -3.44
C LEU A 106 14.79 -7.48 -3.68
N SER A 107 13.60 -7.73 -3.13
CA SER A 107 12.90 -9.01 -3.27
C SER A 107 12.54 -9.34 -4.71
N LEU A 108 12.03 -8.35 -5.46
CA LEU A 108 11.69 -8.52 -6.89
C LEU A 108 12.94 -8.76 -7.73
N MET A 109 14.01 -7.98 -7.51
CA MET A 109 15.28 -8.17 -8.21
C MET A 109 15.83 -9.58 -7.96
N THR A 110 15.88 -10.02 -6.69
CA THR A 110 16.26 -11.38 -6.33
C THR A 110 15.35 -12.41 -7.00
N LEU A 111 14.03 -12.24 -6.92
CA LEU A 111 13.07 -13.19 -7.50
C LEU A 111 13.29 -13.37 -9.00
N TYR A 112 13.42 -12.30 -9.78
CA TYR A 112 13.63 -12.41 -11.23
C TYR A 112 14.97 -13.06 -11.56
N ILE A 113 16.06 -12.68 -10.88
CA ILE A 113 17.39 -13.26 -11.06
C ILE A 113 17.36 -14.77 -10.79
N PHE A 114 16.79 -15.20 -9.67
CA PHE A 114 16.78 -16.61 -9.27
C PHE A 114 15.72 -17.48 -9.98
N SER A 115 14.73 -16.86 -10.62
CA SER A 115 13.70 -17.60 -11.38
C SER A 115 14.16 -17.97 -12.80
N HIS A 116 15.42 -17.69 -13.17
CA HIS A 116 15.95 -17.88 -14.54
C HIS A 116 15.11 -17.19 -15.63
N ARG A 117 14.38 -16.13 -15.26
CA ARG A 117 13.56 -15.32 -16.18
C ARG A 117 14.31 -14.08 -16.68
N VAL A 118 15.64 -14.11 -16.55
CA VAL A 118 16.58 -13.09 -17.00
C VAL A 118 17.45 -13.73 -18.06
N ALA A 119 17.33 -13.27 -19.29
CA ALA A 119 18.28 -13.61 -20.34
C ALA A 119 19.57 -12.78 -20.12
N PRO A 120 20.75 -13.27 -20.57
CA PRO A 120 21.99 -12.50 -20.57
C PRO A 120 21.93 -11.43 -21.68
N SER A 121 20.99 -10.49 -21.57
CA SER A 121 20.75 -9.42 -22.52
C SER A 121 20.95 -8.07 -21.83
N PHE A 122 21.47 -7.08 -22.57
CA PHE A 122 21.61 -5.72 -22.06
C PHE A 122 20.24 -5.08 -21.74
N HIS A 123 19.19 -5.52 -22.45
CA HIS A 123 17.82 -5.08 -22.23
C HIS A 123 17.31 -5.53 -20.84
N ASP A 124 17.52 -6.79 -20.48
CA ASP A 124 17.08 -7.36 -19.20
C ASP A 124 17.80 -6.70 -18.02
N LEU A 125 19.09 -6.40 -18.18
CA LEU A 125 19.85 -5.64 -17.18
C LEU A 125 19.30 -4.22 -17.00
N THR A 126 18.92 -3.56 -18.09
CA THR A 126 18.30 -2.22 -18.06
C THR A 126 16.96 -2.26 -17.33
N LEU A 127 16.15 -3.30 -17.56
CA LEU A 127 14.88 -3.50 -16.87
C LEU A 127 15.07 -3.78 -15.37
N LEU A 128 16.04 -4.58 -14.96
CA LEU A 128 16.35 -4.77 -13.55
C LEU A 128 16.85 -3.48 -12.89
N LEU A 129 17.69 -2.71 -13.60
CA LEU A 129 18.21 -1.45 -13.10
C LEU A 129 17.11 -0.39 -12.95
N SER A 130 16.06 -0.45 -13.76
CA SER A 130 14.90 0.44 -13.65
C SER A 130 14.21 0.36 -12.28
N PHE A 131 14.27 -0.79 -11.58
CA PHE A 131 13.78 -0.90 -10.22
C PHE A 131 14.55 0.00 -9.25
N LEU A 132 15.88 0.06 -9.35
CA LEU A 132 16.70 0.93 -8.51
C LEU A 132 16.38 2.41 -8.73
N PHE A 133 16.08 2.81 -9.97
CA PHE A 133 15.69 4.19 -10.27
C PHE A 133 14.27 4.53 -9.83
N MET A 134 13.33 3.59 -9.94
CA MET A 134 11.94 3.83 -9.53
C MET A 134 11.75 3.79 -8.01
N THR A 135 12.58 3.04 -7.28
CA THR A 135 12.52 2.93 -5.81
C THR A 135 12.54 4.27 -5.08
N PRO A 136 13.53 5.17 -5.30
CA PRO A 136 13.56 6.46 -4.60
C PRO A 136 12.37 7.35 -4.96
N ILE A 137 11.90 7.28 -6.20
CA ILE A 137 10.72 8.03 -6.65
C ILE A 137 9.49 7.54 -5.88
N ALA A 138 9.25 6.23 -5.87
CA ALA A 138 8.14 5.63 -5.13
C ALA A 138 8.24 5.91 -3.62
N TYR A 139 9.42 5.79 -3.02
CA TYR A 139 9.66 6.12 -1.62
C TYR A 139 9.32 7.59 -1.30
N PHE A 140 9.76 8.52 -2.15
CA PHE A 140 9.49 9.94 -1.96
C PHE A 140 8.00 10.27 -2.13
N THR A 141 7.34 9.69 -3.14
CA THR A 141 5.89 9.82 -3.36
C THR A 141 5.09 9.33 -2.16
N GLY A 142 5.42 8.16 -1.60
CA GLY A 142 4.76 7.65 -0.39
C GLY A 142 4.95 8.55 0.82
N ASN A 143 6.14 9.15 0.98
CA ASN A 143 6.40 10.12 2.04
C ASN A 143 5.58 11.40 1.89
N ILE A 144 5.49 11.95 0.67
CA ILE A 144 4.63 13.11 0.40
C ILE A 144 3.17 12.77 0.72
N TYR A 145 2.69 11.63 0.24
CA TYR A 145 1.32 11.19 0.49
C TYR A 145 1.02 11.07 1.98
N ASN A 146 1.92 10.47 2.77
CA ASN A 146 1.76 10.34 4.21
C ASN A 146 1.79 11.69 4.93
N ARG A 147 2.62 12.64 4.50
CA ARG A 147 2.61 14.01 5.05
C ARG A 147 1.26 14.69 4.81
N ILE A 148 0.76 14.64 3.57
CA ILE A 148 -0.55 15.22 3.22
C ILE A 148 -1.68 14.55 4.02
N LYS A 149 -1.63 13.22 4.17
CA LYS A 149 -2.61 12.46 4.95
C LYS A 149 -2.61 12.86 6.42
N ASN A 150 -1.45 13.06 7.02
CA ASN A 150 -1.34 13.48 8.42
C ASN A 150 -1.79 14.94 8.62
N GLN A 151 -1.39 15.84 7.73
CA GLN A 151 -1.86 17.24 7.75
C GLN A 151 -3.39 17.32 7.66
N LYS A 152 -4.02 16.53 6.78
CA LYS A 152 -5.49 16.47 6.69
C LYS A 152 -6.14 15.98 8.00
N LYS A 153 -5.52 15.03 8.69
CA LYS A 153 -6.01 14.56 10.00
C LYS A 153 -5.88 15.63 11.07
N GLU A 154 -4.75 16.32 11.12
CA GLU A 154 -4.51 17.42 12.06
C GLU A 154 -5.50 18.56 11.83
N ILE A 155 -5.72 18.96 10.57
CA ILE A 155 -6.74 19.96 10.21
C ILE A 155 -8.12 19.51 10.69
N LYS A 156 -8.50 18.24 10.46
CA LYS A 156 -9.80 17.73 10.90
C LYS A 156 -9.97 17.79 12.43
N VAL A 157 -8.96 17.34 13.18
CA VAL A 157 -8.98 17.38 14.65
C VAL A 157 -9.05 18.82 15.16
N LEU A 158 -8.33 19.74 14.52
CA LEU A 158 -8.35 21.14 14.91
C LEU A 158 -9.72 21.79 14.61
N SER A 159 -10.32 21.49 13.45
CA SER A 159 -11.67 21.94 13.11
C SER A 159 -12.71 21.44 14.12
N GLU A 160 -12.68 20.16 14.48
CA GLU A 160 -13.59 19.56 15.48
C GLU A 160 -13.39 20.21 16.87
N LYS A 161 -12.16 20.59 17.22
CA LYS A 161 -11.88 21.31 18.47
C LYS A 161 -12.42 22.75 18.45
N ILE A 162 -12.32 23.45 17.32
CA ILE A 162 -12.86 24.80 17.16
C ILE A 162 -14.38 24.77 17.28
N GLU A 163 -15.04 23.83 16.60
CA GLU A 163 -16.50 23.62 16.66
C GLU A 163 -16.98 23.40 18.10
N ASN A 164 -16.34 22.49 18.84
CA ASN A 164 -16.68 22.25 20.25
C ASN A 164 -16.48 23.49 21.14
N LEU A 165 -15.43 24.30 20.91
CA LEU A 165 -15.19 25.53 21.68
C LEU A 165 -16.23 26.61 21.37
N GLU A 166 -16.67 26.72 20.12
CA GLU A 166 -17.74 27.64 19.72
C GLU A 166 -19.09 27.26 20.37
N GLU A 167 -19.40 25.97 20.44
CA GLU A 167 -20.58 25.45 21.16
C GLU A 167 -20.51 25.71 22.66
N GLU A 168 -19.36 25.50 23.30
CA GLU A 168 -19.16 25.80 24.73
C GLU A 168 -19.34 27.30 25.04
N LEU A 169 -18.75 28.19 24.23
CA LEU A 169 -18.88 29.64 24.39
C LEU A 169 -20.33 30.12 24.23
N THR A 170 -21.05 29.60 23.23
CA THR A 170 -22.47 29.94 23.04
C THR A 170 -23.33 29.44 24.18
N HIS A 171 -23.04 28.25 24.73
CA HIS A 171 -23.73 27.75 25.93
C HIS A 171 -23.46 28.62 27.17
N GLU A 172 -22.20 29.02 27.41
CA GLU A 172 -21.84 29.91 28.53
C GLU A 172 -22.51 31.28 28.43
N GLU A 173 -22.56 31.88 27.23
CA GLU A 173 -23.25 33.14 27.00
C GLU A 173 -24.76 33.04 27.24
N LEU A 174 -25.41 31.97 26.77
CA LEU A 174 -26.83 31.72 27.02
C LEU A 174 -27.13 31.54 28.51
N GLU A 175 -26.28 30.83 29.25
CA GLU A 175 -26.42 30.69 30.70
C GLU A 175 -26.22 32.01 31.44
N ARG A 176 -25.25 32.83 31.00
CA ARG A 176 -25.02 34.16 31.54
C ARG A 176 -26.24 35.07 31.33
N LEU A 177 -26.78 35.14 30.10
CA LEU A 177 -27.97 35.92 29.79
C LEU A 177 -29.19 35.46 30.58
N ARG A 178 -29.36 34.14 30.76
CA ARG A 178 -30.41 33.58 31.62
C ARG A 178 -30.26 34.07 33.06
N ARG A 179 -29.05 34.00 33.65
CA ARG A 179 -28.80 34.47 35.02
C ARG A 179 -29.07 35.96 35.19
N GLU A 180 -28.67 36.78 34.22
CA GLU A 180 -28.94 38.23 34.24
C GLU A 180 -30.44 38.53 34.13
N HIS A 181 -31.19 37.79 33.31
CA HIS A 181 -32.64 37.96 33.18
C HIS A 181 -33.41 37.60 34.47
N PHE A 182 -32.97 36.58 35.21
CA PHE A 182 -33.56 36.20 36.50
C PHE A 182 -33.09 37.05 37.70
N ALA A 183 -32.07 37.90 37.52
CA ALA A 183 -31.55 38.78 38.55
C ALA A 183 -32.17 40.20 38.57
N LEU A 184 -33.06 40.51 37.62
CA LEU A 184 -33.80 41.78 37.61
C LEU A 184 -34.90 41.77 38.69
N PRO A 185 -34.87 42.68 39.67
CA PRO A 185 -35.94 42.81 40.66
C PRO A 185 -37.23 43.31 39.98
N ALA A 186 -38.37 42.70 40.38
CA ALA A 186 -39.72 43.07 39.97
C ALA A 186 -40.13 44.46 40.43
#